data_AF-A0A076HJF6-F1
#
_entry.id   AF-A0A076HJF6-F1
#
_cell.length_a   1.000
_cell.length_b   1.000
_cell.length_c   1.000
_cell.angle_alpha   90.00
_cell.angle_beta   90.00
_cell.angle_gamma   90.00
#
_symmetry.space_group_name_H-M   'P 1'
#
loop_
_entity.id
_entity.type
_entity.pdbx_description
1 polymer ?
#
loop_
_entity_poly.entity_id
_entity_poly.type
_entity_poly.pdbx_seq_one_letter_code
_entity_poly.pdbx_strand_id
1 'polypeptide(L)'
;MKFTAFYEALLEAKGLSFSTGGSGVGKGGRKLSYKAVVQGNGNLLIGKAYTAILELQPGDEYEIKLGRKQIRLIPVGGSEEED
;
A
#
# COMPACT_ATOMS: atom_id res chain seq x y z
N MET A 1 -9.34 31.72 -22.17
CA MET A 1 -10.51 31.27 -21.38
C MET A 1 -10.05 30.19 -20.40
N LYS A 2 -10.04 30.46 -19.09
CA LYS A 2 -9.56 29.54 -18.03
C LYS A 2 -10.76 28.87 -17.35
N PHE A 3 -11.52 28.08 -18.09
CA PHE A 3 -12.61 27.27 -17.50
C PHE A 3 -12.11 25.89 -17.05
N THR A 4 -11.11 25.33 -17.72
CA THR A 4 -10.52 24.01 -17.39
C THR A 4 -9.87 23.97 -16.02
N ALA A 5 -9.08 24.98 -15.67
CA ALA A 5 -8.38 25.02 -14.38
C ALA A 5 -9.32 25.10 -13.17
N PHE A 6 -10.51 25.70 -13.32
CA PHE A 6 -11.51 25.75 -12.25
C PHE A 6 -12.24 24.42 -12.09
N TYR A 7 -12.56 23.74 -13.19
CA TYR A 7 -13.14 22.40 -13.17
C TYR A 7 -12.17 21.35 -12.62
N GLU A 8 -10.88 21.44 -12.96
CA GLU A 8 -9.83 20.57 -12.39
C GLU A 8 -9.72 20.73 -10.87
N ALA A 9 -9.70 21.97 -10.36
CA ALA A 9 -9.63 22.24 -8.93
C ALA A 9 -10.86 21.72 -8.15
N LEU A 10 -12.06 21.81 -8.75
CA LEU A 10 -13.28 21.25 -8.13
C LEU A 10 -13.29 19.71 -8.12
N LEU A 11 -12.70 19.07 -9.12
CA LEU A 11 -12.60 17.61 -9.18
C LEU A 11 -11.56 17.08 -8.18
N GLU A 12 -10.44 17.78 -8.01
CA GLU A 12 -9.41 17.48 -7.03
C GLU A 12 -9.91 17.66 -5.58
N ALA A 13 -10.66 18.74 -5.30
CA ALA A 13 -11.24 19.00 -3.98
C ALA A 13 -12.35 18.02 -3.58
N LYS A 14 -12.99 17.34 -4.55
CA LYS A 14 -13.97 16.27 -4.30
C LYS A 14 -13.34 14.87 -4.18
N GLY A 15 -12.00 14.77 -4.18
CA GLY A 15 -11.27 13.51 -3.96
C GLY A 15 -11.18 12.60 -5.19
N LEU A 16 -11.62 13.06 -6.37
CA LEU A 16 -11.55 12.31 -7.62
C LEU A 16 -10.28 12.71 -8.38
N SER A 17 -9.14 12.19 -7.94
CA SER A 17 -7.91 12.21 -8.73
C SER A 17 -8.06 11.23 -9.90
N PHE A 18 -8.41 11.75 -11.08
CA PHE A 18 -8.18 11.04 -12.34
C PHE A 18 -6.68 11.01 -12.60
N SER A 19 -5.95 10.08 -11.95
CA SER A 19 -4.57 9.79 -12.32
C SER A 19 -4.55 8.98 -13.63
N THR A 20 -4.91 9.63 -14.73
CA THR A 20 -4.50 9.19 -16.06
C THR A 20 -2.99 9.34 -16.15
N GLY A 21 -2.30 8.25 -15.80
CA GLY A 21 -0.92 7.92 -16.15
C GLY A 21 0.08 9.08 -16.17
N GLY A 22 0.82 9.27 -15.07
CA GLY A 22 2.00 10.12 -15.11
C GLY A 22 2.46 10.66 -13.77
N SER A 23 3.13 9.81 -13.00
CA SER A 23 4.29 10.21 -12.18
C SER A 23 4.13 11.47 -11.32
N GLY A 24 3.23 11.44 -10.33
CA GLY A 24 3.40 12.19 -9.08
C GLY A 24 4.50 11.57 -8.22
N VAL A 25 5.69 11.38 -8.80
CA VAL A 25 6.87 10.84 -8.15
C VAL A 25 7.67 12.03 -7.65
N GLY A 26 7.48 12.38 -6.38
CA GLY A 26 8.61 12.85 -5.61
C GLY A 26 9.70 11.78 -5.70
N LYS A 27 10.80 12.08 -6.42
CA LYS A 27 12.03 11.27 -6.54
C LYS A 27 11.84 9.76 -6.78
N GLY A 28 12.05 9.33 -8.03
CA GLY A 28 12.17 7.93 -8.49
C GLY A 28 11.85 6.86 -7.45
N GLY A 29 10.57 6.50 -7.32
CA GLY A 29 10.15 5.44 -6.42
C GLY A 29 10.89 4.15 -6.78
N ARG A 30 11.68 3.61 -5.84
CA ARG A 30 12.34 2.33 -6.02
C ARG A 30 11.28 1.28 -6.37
N LYS A 31 11.51 0.50 -7.44
CA LYS A 31 10.69 -0.66 -7.76
C LYS A 31 10.60 -1.57 -6.54
N LEU A 32 9.42 -2.15 -6.29
CA LEU A 32 9.23 -3.12 -5.21
C LEU A 32 10.15 -4.31 -5.45
N SER A 33 11.08 -4.56 -4.53
CA SER A 33 12.05 -5.66 -4.63
C SER A 33 11.50 -6.99 -4.14
N TYR A 34 10.32 -6.96 -3.52
CA TYR A 34 9.64 -8.08 -2.84
C TYR A 34 10.54 -8.79 -1.83
N LYS A 35 11.48 -8.04 -1.24
CA LYS A 35 12.45 -8.52 -0.27
C LYS A 35 12.49 -7.55 0.90
N ALA A 36 12.33 -8.07 2.11
CA ALA A 36 12.54 -7.35 3.35
C ALA A 36 13.78 -7.94 4.04
N VAL A 37 14.58 -7.06 4.65
CA VAL A 37 15.77 -7.44 5.43
C VAL A 37 15.43 -7.23 6.90
N VAL A 38 15.81 -8.20 7.73
CA VAL A 38 15.69 -8.08 9.18
C VAL A 38 16.55 -6.90 9.64
N GLN A 39 15.94 -5.96 10.35
CA GLN A 39 16.62 -4.80 10.88
C GLN A 39 17.56 -5.20 12.03
N GLY A 40 18.51 -4.33 12.41
CA GLY A 40 19.46 -4.62 13.49
C GLY A 40 18.81 -4.89 14.86
N ASN A 41 17.55 -4.48 15.05
CA ASN A 41 16.75 -4.76 16.24
C ASN A 41 15.98 -6.11 16.17
N GLY A 42 16.15 -6.89 15.10
CA GLY A 42 15.47 -8.17 14.91
C GLY A 42 14.09 -8.08 14.27
N ASN A 43 13.57 -6.88 13.98
CA ASN A 43 12.24 -6.72 13.38
C ASN A 43 12.27 -6.81 11.85
N LEU A 44 11.18 -7.31 11.28
CA LEU A 44 10.90 -7.24 9.84
C LEU A 44 9.86 -6.14 9.59
N LEU A 45 10.14 -5.24 8.66
CA LEU A 45 9.24 -4.14 8.33
C LEU A 45 8.63 -4.34 6.93
N ILE A 46 7.31 -4.26 6.86
CA ILE A 46 6.56 -4.23 5.59
C ILE A 46 6.41 -2.78 5.17
N GLY A 47 6.93 -2.45 3.98
CA GLY A 47 6.85 -1.08 3.46
C GLY A 47 5.43 -0.69 3.06
N LYS A 48 5.10 0.61 3.19
CA LYS A 48 3.77 1.18 2.86
C LYS A 48 3.25 0.83 1.46
N ALA A 49 4.16 0.68 0.50
CA ALA A 49 3.77 0.32 -0.86
C ALA A 49 3.15 -1.09 -0.95
N TYR A 50 3.55 -2.04 -0.10
CA TYR A 50 2.96 -3.37 -0.04
C TYR A 50 1.58 -3.34 0.62
N THR A 51 1.44 -2.62 1.73
CA THR A 51 0.15 -2.49 2.42
C THR A 51 -0.87 -1.73 1.58
N ALA A 52 -0.42 -0.78 0.75
CA ALA A 52 -1.30 -0.07 -0.19
C ALA A 52 -1.83 -0.98 -1.32
N ILE A 53 -1.03 -1.94 -1.81
CA ILE A 53 -1.49 -2.93 -2.81
C ILE A 53 -2.57 -3.85 -2.22
N LEU A 54 -2.45 -4.17 -0.94
CA LEU A 54 -3.44 -4.93 -0.18
C LEU A 54 -4.58 -4.06 0.39
N GLU A 55 -4.60 -2.77 0.06
CA GLU A 55 -5.61 -1.79 0.49
C GLU A 55 -5.82 -1.70 2.01
N LEU A 56 -4.78 -2.03 2.79
CA LEU A 56 -4.87 -2.08 4.25
C LEU A 56 -5.12 -0.71 4.86
N GLN A 57 -6.00 -0.70 5.87
CA GLN A 57 -6.36 0.46 6.66
C GLN A 57 -5.63 0.43 8.02
N PRO A 58 -5.33 1.59 8.61
CA PRO A 58 -4.90 1.65 10.00
C PRO A 58 -5.96 1.03 10.92
N GLY A 59 -5.56 0.04 11.70
CA GLY A 59 -6.47 -0.73 12.56
C GLY A 59 -6.75 -2.14 12.08
N ASP A 60 -6.33 -2.49 10.85
CA ASP A 60 -6.39 -3.88 10.39
C ASP A 60 -5.47 -4.77 11.24
N GLU A 61 -6.02 -5.90 11.68
CA GLU A 61 -5.32 -6.86 12.54
C GLU A 61 -5.02 -8.14 11.78
N TYR A 62 -3.86 -8.72 12.08
CA TYR A 62 -3.40 -9.97 11.48
C TYR A 62 -2.90 -10.92 12.56
N GLU A 63 -3.33 -12.17 12.48
CA GLU A 63 -2.75 -13.27 13.23
C GLU A 63 -1.43 -13.70 12.58
N ILE A 64 -0.40 -13.90 13.42
CA ILE A 64 0.92 -14.36 12.97
C ILE A 64 0.99 -15.87 13.16
N LYS A 65 0.99 -16.64 12.07
CA LYS A 65 1.28 -18.08 12.08
C LYS A 65 2.71 -18.36 11.66
N LEU A 66 3.44 -19.11 12.49
CA LEU A 66 4.81 -19.53 12.22
C LEU A 66 4.83 -20.91 11.54
N GLY A 67 5.39 -20.97 10.34
CA GLY A 67 5.75 -22.22 9.67
C GLY A 67 7.22 -22.58 9.88
N ARG A 68 7.67 -23.71 9.29
CA ARG A 68 9.05 -24.22 9.47
C ARG A 68 10.15 -23.21 9.10
N LYS A 69 9.92 -22.35 8.09
CA LYS A 69 10.84 -21.29 7.63
C LYS A 69 10.13 -20.05 7.08
N GLN A 70 8.86 -19.85 7.42
CA GLN A 70 8.06 -18.75 6.90
C GLN A 70 7.13 -18.19 7.97
N ILE A 71 6.80 -16.92 7.82
CA ILE A 71 5.78 -16.24 8.62
C ILE A 71 4.59 -16.02 7.70
N ARG A 72 3.40 -16.46 8.10
CA ARG A 72 2.15 -16.16 7.41
C ARG A 72 1.37 -15.17 8.28
N LEU A 73 0.88 -14.11 7.65
CA LEU A 73 -0.05 -13.15 8.25
C LEU A 73 -1.46 -13.50 7.76
N ILE A 74 -2.41 -13.65 8.66
CA ILE A 74 -3.79 -14.00 8.35
C ILE A 74 -4.70 -12.88 8.88
N PRO A 75 -5.56 -12.26 8.05
CA PRO A 75 -6.44 -11.20 8.52
C PRO A 75 -7.38 -11.72 9.61
N VAL A 76 -7.48 -10.99 10.72
CA VAL A 76 -8.42 -11.35 11.79
C VAL A 76 -9.83 -11.01 11.30
N GLY A 77 -10.65 -12.03 11.03
CA GLY A 77 -12.04 -11.87 10.56
C GLY A 77 -12.23 -11.84 9.03
N GLY A 78 -11.16 -11.95 8.25
CA GLY A 78 -11.24 -12.21 6.81
C GLY A 78 -11.29 -13.70 6.53
N SER A 79 -12.12 -14.14 5.58
CA SER A 79 -12.07 -15.51 5.06
C SER A 79 -10.69 -15.76 4.45
N GLU A 80 -10.03 -16.85 4.87
CA GLU A 80 -8.93 -17.46 4.12
C GLU A 80 -9.49 -17.83 2.74
N GLU A 81 -9.44 -16.90 1.77
CA GLU A 81 -9.55 -17.27 0.37
C GLU A 81 -8.25 -18.03 0.03
N GLU A 82 -8.34 -19.35 0.21
CA GLU A 82 -7.38 -20.32 -0.30
C GLU A 82 -7.45 -20.30 -1.84
N ASP A 83 -6.41 -19.78 -2.49
CA ASP A 83 -6.01 -20.19 -3.84
C ASP A 83 -5.04 -21.38 -3.77
#